data_AF-A0A1Y5EJH1-F1
#
_entry.id   AF-A0A1Y5EJH1-F1
#
_cell.length_a   1.000
_cell.length_b   1.000
_cell.length_c   1.000
_cell.angle_alpha   90.00
_cell.angle_beta   90.00
_cell.angle_gamma   90.00
#
_symmetry.space_group_name_H-M   'P 1'
#
loop_
_entity.id
_entity.type
_entity.pdbx_description
1 polymer ?
#
loop_
_entity_poly.entity_id
_entity_poly.type
_entity_poly.pdbx_seq_one_letter_code
_entity_poly.pdbx_strand_id
1 'polypeptide(L)'
;MKTKPTKIPCLVDALSLTWSPQELVKIKEMAKIGACIKGELIVKAKDAALNRELAKLENTKNKELLGTNAFNAHEYEAILTRYKDSCSTITREYNNRRHKDLPLKSLALSDNEVAARYELRDMLKGELEVDTGIKYGDRLNNLLENIGVDLLDVLGCGEVERFVCRLNHVFNQETYIWTVKNNPTGRFNYSYSATLYADGEQAGVICWGGKNLGCYVSFMGTGCNALDMTRLYEEIKNIPALKITRIDLAHDDYAGKHSIKRALTKAKKGQFNSGGRPACYMYVESGHLTEKMLKENFKDLKEISNESTKSTAKKTFGFIPSKGKTLYIGSRESGKLLRIYEKGKQLGDMKSKWVRWEVELHSSQRVIPLDAMVKPSEYLAATYPALAFLSVEQCKIKTLVKQATMTIEKIVENQVISTRKAINMMRVICGLSDSEIVEKFVKDIEEPDCRSSMPKRLKASVIEEWVLQQQEQAAAA
;
A
#
# COMPACT_ATOMS: atom_id res chain seq x y z
N MET A 1 23.26 41.35 2.63
CA MET A 1 22.17 40.66 3.37
C MET A 1 21.83 39.37 2.65
N LYS A 2 22.18 38.19 3.19
CA LYS A 2 21.68 36.92 2.64
C LYS A 2 20.20 36.84 2.98
N THR A 3 19.33 37.05 1.98
CA THR A 3 17.89 36.84 2.12
C THR A 3 17.68 35.42 2.63
N LYS A 4 17.09 35.26 3.82
CA LYS A 4 16.71 33.93 4.34
C LYS A 4 15.93 33.20 3.23
N PRO A 5 16.26 31.94 2.92
CA PRO A 5 15.53 31.19 1.91
C PRO A 5 14.05 31.14 2.29
N THR A 6 13.19 31.55 1.36
CA THR A 6 11.74 31.56 1.55
C THR A 6 11.25 30.11 1.66
N LYS A 7 10.97 29.65 2.89
CA LYS A 7 10.35 28.35 3.17
C LYS A 7 8.92 28.59 3.64
N ILE A 8 7.95 28.19 2.82
CA ILE A 8 6.53 28.25 3.15
C ILE A 8 6.19 26.97 3.93
N PRO A 9 5.56 27.08 5.12
CA PRO A 9 5.19 25.91 5.89
C PRO A 9 4.18 25.04 5.13
N CYS A 10 4.47 23.75 5.09
CA CYS A 10 3.63 22.70 4.53
C CYS A 10 3.40 21.64 5.61
N LEU A 11 2.35 20.84 5.48
CA LEU A 11 1.95 19.83 6.46
C LEU A 11 1.81 18.45 5.81
N VAL A 12 1.78 17.43 6.66
CA VAL A 12 1.42 16.06 6.28
C VAL A 12 -0.09 15.90 6.54
N ASP A 13 -0.88 15.70 5.49
CA ASP A 13 -2.36 15.59 5.56
C ASP A 13 -2.83 14.12 5.56
N ALA A 14 -1.95 13.19 5.21
CA ALA A 14 -2.16 11.76 5.37
C ALA A 14 -0.81 11.05 5.47
N LEU A 15 -0.73 10.01 6.30
CA LEU A 15 0.46 9.19 6.46
C LEU A 15 0.06 7.72 6.62
N SER A 16 0.55 6.87 5.73
CA SER A 16 0.39 5.41 5.84
C SER A 16 1.74 4.73 5.91
N LEU A 17 1.93 3.88 6.92
CA LEU A 17 3.16 3.17 7.20
C LEU A 17 2.91 1.67 7.18
N THR A 18 3.90 0.89 6.74
CA THR A 18 3.97 -0.55 6.99
C THR A 18 5.28 -0.89 7.66
N TRP A 19 5.27 -1.90 8.52
CA TRP A 19 6.47 -2.49 9.10
C TRP A 19 6.23 -3.97 9.38
N SER A 20 7.28 -4.69 9.75
CA SER A 20 7.17 -6.11 10.09
C SER A 20 8.13 -6.42 11.23
N PRO A 21 7.73 -7.19 12.25
CA PRO A 21 8.67 -7.73 13.23
C PRO A 21 9.80 -8.47 12.53
N GLN A 22 10.99 -8.46 13.13
CA GLN A 22 12.21 -9.01 12.53
C GLN A 22 12.03 -10.49 12.14
N GLU A 23 11.29 -11.24 12.92
CA GLU A 23 10.91 -12.63 12.66
C GLU A 23 10.15 -12.78 11.35
N LEU A 24 9.17 -11.91 11.08
CA LEU A 24 8.39 -11.96 9.84
C LEU A 24 9.22 -11.48 8.64
N VAL A 25 10.16 -10.57 8.86
CA VAL A 25 11.14 -10.17 7.83
C VAL A 25 11.99 -11.36 7.40
N LYS A 26 12.50 -12.15 8.37
CA LYS A 26 13.27 -13.37 8.08
C LYS A 26 12.45 -14.36 7.25
N ILE A 27 11.16 -14.54 7.53
CA ILE A 27 10.28 -15.41 6.71
C ILE A 27 10.23 -14.92 5.26
N LYS A 28 10.08 -13.61 5.03
CA LYS A 28 10.09 -13.03 3.68
C LYS A 28 11.44 -13.24 2.98
N GLU A 29 12.55 -13.17 3.72
CA GLU A 29 13.89 -13.39 3.18
C GLU A 29 14.15 -14.85 2.84
N MET A 30 13.76 -15.78 3.72
CA MET A 30 13.81 -17.23 3.48
C MET A 30 13.00 -17.61 2.23
N ALA A 31 11.79 -17.09 2.07
CA ALA A 31 10.99 -17.32 0.87
C ALA A 31 11.66 -16.78 -0.41
N LYS A 32 12.39 -15.66 -0.32
CA LYS A 32 13.11 -15.06 -1.48
C LYS A 32 14.29 -15.91 -1.92
N ILE A 33 14.99 -16.56 -0.99
CA ILE A 33 16.12 -17.44 -1.31
C ILE A 33 15.67 -18.85 -1.73
N GLY A 34 14.37 -19.13 -1.70
CA GLY A 34 13.80 -20.42 -2.11
C GLY A 34 13.69 -21.46 -1.00
N ALA A 35 13.77 -21.04 0.28
CA ALA A 35 13.67 -21.96 1.41
C ALA A 35 12.27 -22.58 1.52
N CYS A 36 12.22 -23.87 1.84
CA CYS A 36 11.00 -24.60 2.16
C CYS A 36 11.22 -25.61 3.29
N ILE A 37 10.13 -25.95 4.00
CA ILE A 37 10.14 -26.96 5.06
C ILE A 37 9.54 -28.26 4.52
N LYS A 38 10.26 -29.39 4.68
CA LYS A 38 9.79 -30.74 4.33
C LYS A 38 8.70 -31.24 5.26
N GLY A 39 7.64 -31.85 4.70
CA GLY A 39 6.44 -32.34 5.40
C GLY A 39 6.69 -33.14 6.68
N GLU A 40 7.66 -34.06 6.69
CA GLU A 40 7.94 -34.95 7.83
C GLU A 40 8.61 -34.25 9.04
N LEU A 41 9.43 -33.23 8.80
CA LEU A 41 10.08 -32.45 9.87
C LEU A 41 9.06 -31.57 10.63
N ILE A 42 7.96 -31.19 9.97
CA ILE A 42 6.91 -30.31 10.50
C ILE A 42 6.02 -31.04 11.51
N VAL A 43 5.63 -32.27 11.21
CA VAL A 43 4.82 -33.10 12.13
C VAL A 43 5.56 -33.25 13.45
N LYS A 44 6.86 -33.58 13.39
CA LYS A 44 7.72 -33.70 14.57
C LYS A 44 7.82 -32.41 15.40
N ALA A 45 7.94 -31.25 14.75
CA ALA A 45 8.03 -29.96 15.44
C ALA A 45 6.69 -29.53 16.09
N LYS A 46 5.56 -29.74 15.39
CA LYS A 46 4.21 -29.44 15.90
C LYS A 46 3.83 -30.37 17.06
N ASP A 47 4.15 -31.65 16.96
CA ASP A 47 3.92 -32.63 18.02
C ASP A 47 4.78 -32.33 19.24
N ALA A 48 6.04 -31.94 19.03
CA ALA A 48 6.90 -31.49 20.12
C ALA A 48 6.36 -30.23 20.83
N ALA A 49 5.74 -29.29 20.10
CA ALA A 49 5.11 -28.11 20.70
C ALA A 49 3.86 -28.47 21.52
N LEU A 50 2.96 -29.29 20.97
CA LEU A 50 1.78 -29.78 21.69
C LEU A 50 2.18 -30.52 22.97
N ASN A 51 3.15 -31.43 22.88
CA ASN A 51 3.63 -32.20 24.02
C ASN A 51 4.24 -31.32 25.12
N ARG A 52 4.92 -30.22 24.76
CA ARG A 52 5.44 -29.26 25.74
C ARG A 52 4.32 -28.56 26.51
N GLU A 53 3.24 -28.16 25.84
CA GLU A 53 2.13 -27.49 26.53
C GLU A 53 1.28 -28.45 27.37
N LEU A 54 1.07 -29.69 26.90
CA LEU A 54 0.49 -30.73 27.73
C LEU A 54 1.32 -31.00 28.99
N ALA A 55 2.66 -31.02 28.87
CA ALA A 55 3.55 -31.18 30.01
C ALA A 55 3.50 -29.98 30.98
N LYS A 56 3.35 -28.74 30.49
CA LYS A 56 3.16 -27.56 31.35
C LYS A 56 1.83 -27.59 32.09
N LEU A 57 0.74 -27.94 31.42
CA LEU A 57 -0.57 -28.13 32.06
C LEU A 57 -0.50 -29.22 33.12
N GLU A 58 0.20 -30.31 32.85
CA GLU A 58 0.40 -31.39 33.81
C GLU A 58 1.20 -30.93 35.03
N ASN A 59 2.28 -30.17 34.84
CA ASN A 59 3.04 -29.59 35.93
C ASN A 59 2.21 -28.59 36.75
N THR A 60 1.36 -27.80 36.11
CA THR A 60 0.47 -26.83 36.76
C THR A 60 -0.58 -27.55 37.60
N LYS A 61 -1.24 -28.57 37.02
CA LYS A 61 -2.14 -29.48 37.73
C LYS A 61 -1.46 -30.11 38.94
N ASN A 62 -0.26 -30.68 38.78
CA ASN A 62 0.47 -31.31 39.87
C ASN A 62 0.81 -30.31 40.98
N LYS A 63 1.19 -29.08 40.63
CA LYS A 63 1.47 -28.00 41.59
C LYS A 63 0.21 -27.55 42.35
N GLU A 64 -0.93 -27.42 41.65
CA GLU A 64 -2.21 -27.08 42.28
C GLU A 64 -2.67 -28.19 43.24
N LEU A 65 -2.56 -29.45 42.85
CA LEU A 65 -2.94 -30.61 43.69
C LEU A 65 -2.05 -30.73 44.94
N LEU A 66 -0.76 -30.40 44.83
CA LEU A 66 0.16 -30.37 45.98
C LEU A 66 -0.15 -29.24 46.97
N GLY A 67 -0.79 -28.17 46.50
CA GLY A 67 -1.19 -27.03 47.34
C GLY A 67 -2.59 -27.16 47.95
N THR A 68 -3.37 -28.17 47.57
CA THR A 68 -4.73 -28.38 48.07
C THR A 68 -4.72 -28.99 49.47
N ASN A 69 -5.67 -28.59 50.32
CA ASN A 69 -5.85 -29.21 51.63
C ASN A 69 -6.24 -30.69 51.47
N ALA A 70 -5.64 -31.56 52.30
CA ALA A 70 -5.95 -32.98 52.31
C ALA A 70 -7.46 -33.22 52.52
N PHE A 71 -8.01 -34.20 51.79
CA PHE A 71 -9.43 -34.61 51.84
C PHE A 71 -10.47 -33.59 51.31
N ASN A 72 -10.06 -32.51 50.65
CA ASN A 72 -10.98 -31.61 49.94
C ASN A 72 -11.35 -32.16 48.55
N ALA A 73 -12.27 -33.12 48.50
CA ALA A 73 -12.68 -33.78 47.25
C ALA A 73 -13.22 -32.81 46.19
N HIS A 74 -13.98 -31.78 46.62
CA HIS A 74 -14.54 -30.79 45.69
C HIS A 74 -13.44 -29.98 45.00
N GLU A 75 -12.44 -29.52 45.74
CA GLU A 75 -11.34 -28.71 45.20
C GLU A 75 -10.43 -29.56 44.28
N TYR A 76 -10.18 -30.82 44.66
CA TYR A 76 -9.45 -31.79 43.85
C TYR A 76 -10.15 -32.03 42.50
N GLU A 77 -11.46 -32.22 42.52
CA GLU A 77 -12.26 -32.48 41.32
C GLU A 77 -12.39 -31.23 40.43
N ALA A 78 -12.42 -30.03 41.02
CA ALA A 78 -12.38 -28.77 40.28
C ALA A 78 -11.06 -28.56 39.54
N ILE A 79 -9.91 -28.88 40.17
CA ILE A 79 -8.59 -28.82 39.53
C ILE A 79 -8.50 -29.82 38.36
N LEU A 80 -8.94 -31.06 38.56
CA LEU A 80 -8.95 -32.08 37.51
C LEU A 80 -9.87 -31.71 36.33
N THR A 81 -11.01 -31.09 36.61
CA THR A 81 -11.94 -30.62 35.57
C THR A 81 -11.31 -29.49 34.75
N ARG A 82 -10.72 -28.46 35.40
CA ARG A 82 -9.99 -27.39 34.68
C ARG A 82 -8.85 -27.92 33.83
N TYR A 83 -8.08 -28.88 34.35
CA TYR A 83 -7.00 -29.53 33.61
C TYR A 83 -7.53 -30.25 32.36
N LYS A 84 -8.59 -31.06 32.50
CA LYS A 84 -9.22 -31.76 31.37
C LYS A 84 -9.77 -30.78 30.32
N ASP A 85 -10.44 -29.72 30.76
CA ASP A 85 -11.00 -28.69 29.86
C ASP A 85 -9.88 -27.95 29.10
N SER A 86 -8.78 -27.65 29.79
CA SER A 86 -7.61 -27.00 29.18
C SER A 86 -6.91 -27.90 28.16
N CYS A 87 -6.67 -29.18 28.50
CA CYS A 87 -6.09 -30.16 27.58
C CYS A 87 -7.00 -30.40 26.37
N SER A 88 -8.31 -30.50 26.58
CA SER A 88 -9.31 -30.63 25.50
C SER A 88 -9.30 -29.40 24.58
N THR A 89 -9.23 -28.20 25.17
CA THR A 89 -9.16 -26.95 24.42
C THR A 89 -7.90 -26.86 23.57
N ILE A 90 -6.71 -27.11 24.15
CA ILE A 90 -5.43 -27.08 23.43
C ILE A 90 -5.38 -28.15 22.34
N THR A 91 -5.86 -29.36 22.62
CA THR A 91 -5.89 -30.46 21.63
C THR A 91 -6.88 -30.16 20.50
N ARG A 92 -8.02 -29.54 20.82
CA ARG A 92 -8.99 -29.06 19.82
C ARG A 92 -8.41 -27.94 18.98
N GLU A 93 -7.69 -26.99 19.57
CA GLU A 93 -6.97 -25.92 18.85
C GLU A 93 -5.87 -26.48 17.95
N TYR A 94 -5.12 -27.49 18.40
CA TYR A 94 -4.14 -28.22 17.60
C TYR A 94 -4.79 -28.93 16.40
N ASN A 95 -5.87 -29.67 16.62
CA ASN A 95 -6.57 -30.44 15.57
C ASN A 95 -7.35 -29.56 14.59
N ASN A 96 -7.87 -28.42 15.04
CA ASN A 96 -8.75 -27.54 14.27
C ASN A 96 -8.11 -26.20 13.94
N ARG A 97 -6.78 -26.10 13.71
CA ARG A 97 -6.05 -24.86 13.32
C ARG A 97 -6.67 -24.16 12.08
N ARG A 98 -7.82 -23.52 12.28
CA ARG A 98 -8.61 -22.69 11.38
C ARG A 98 -9.12 -21.49 12.20
N HIS A 99 -8.20 -20.59 12.53
CA HIS A 99 -8.25 -19.12 12.73
C HIS A 99 -9.49 -18.37 13.25
N LYS A 100 -10.74 -18.84 13.17
CA LYS A 100 -11.92 -18.01 13.51
C LYS A 100 -12.41 -18.12 14.95
N ASP A 101 -11.85 -19.01 15.76
CA ASP A 101 -12.41 -19.36 17.06
C ASP A 101 -11.51 -19.07 18.28
N LEU A 102 -10.38 -18.34 18.09
CA LEU A 102 -9.52 -17.96 19.21
C LEU A 102 -10.13 -16.77 19.98
N PRO A 103 -10.41 -16.89 21.29
CA PRO A 103 -10.97 -15.81 22.07
C PRO A 103 -9.99 -14.64 22.21
N LEU A 104 -10.50 -13.41 22.11
CA LEU A 104 -9.72 -12.15 22.18
C LEU A 104 -8.83 -12.02 23.44
N LYS A 105 -9.20 -12.67 24.54
CA LYS A 105 -8.38 -12.73 25.76
C LYS A 105 -7.09 -13.54 25.61
N SER A 106 -7.00 -14.43 24.62
CA SER A 106 -5.82 -15.26 24.36
C SER A 106 -4.79 -14.58 23.44
N LEU A 107 -5.12 -13.45 22.81
CA LEU A 107 -4.24 -12.74 21.87
C LEU A 107 -3.31 -11.70 22.53
N ALA A 108 -3.61 -11.30 23.77
CA ALA A 108 -2.93 -10.21 24.45
C ALA A 108 -2.38 -10.70 25.78
N LEU A 109 -1.07 -10.95 25.83
CA LEU A 109 -0.18 -11.03 27.00
C LEU A 109 1.24 -11.04 26.41
N SER A 110 2.15 -10.24 26.96
CA SER A 110 3.57 -10.27 26.59
C SER A 110 4.15 -11.70 26.56
N ASP A 111 3.62 -12.56 27.43
CA ASP A 111 4.01 -13.96 27.57
C ASP A 111 3.65 -14.78 26.31
N ASN A 112 2.51 -14.50 25.67
CA ASN A 112 2.08 -15.19 24.45
C ASN A 112 2.93 -14.79 23.25
N GLU A 113 3.31 -13.52 23.14
CA GLU A 113 4.21 -13.07 22.08
C GLU A 113 5.63 -13.62 22.27
N VAL A 114 6.15 -13.59 23.50
CA VAL A 114 7.46 -14.17 23.82
C VAL A 114 7.46 -15.67 23.52
N ALA A 115 6.42 -16.40 23.94
CA ALA A 115 6.23 -17.81 23.59
C ALA A 115 6.19 -18.01 22.07
N ALA A 116 5.44 -17.17 21.34
CA ALA A 116 5.34 -17.25 19.89
C ALA A 116 6.69 -17.03 19.18
N ARG A 117 7.52 -16.10 19.69
CA ARG A 117 8.89 -15.89 19.19
C ARG A 117 9.77 -17.12 19.42
N TYR A 118 9.69 -17.74 20.59
CA TYR A 118 10.43 -18.97 20.88
C TYR A 118 9.98 -20.14 20.01
N GLU A 119 8.68 -20.36 19.88
CA GLU A 119 8.10 -21.40 19.03
C GLU A 119 8.54 -21.22 17.57
N LEU A 120 8.40 -20.01 17.03
CA LEU A 120 8.84 -19.71 15.67
C LEU A 120 10.34 -19.95 15.49
N ARG A 121 11.17 -19.54 16.46
CA ARG A 121 12.62 -19.78 16.40
C ARG A 121 12.93 -21.27 16.36
N ASP A 122 12.25 -22.08 17.16
CA ASP A 122 12.48 -23.53 17.19
C ASP A 122 11.93 -24.23 15.93
N MET A 123 10.81 -23.78 15.37
CA MET A 123 10.32 -24.24 14.07
C MET A 123 11.31 -23.96 12.94
N LEU A 124 12.00 -22.82 12.98
CA LEU A 124 12.97 -22.42 11.97
C LEU A 124 14.37 -23.01 12.17
N LYS A 125 14.63 -23.75 13.26
CA LYS A 125 15.90 -24.48 13.47
C LYS A 125 15.99 -25.78 12.68
N GLY A 126 14.90 -26.27 12.09
CA GLY A 126 14.91 -27.49 11.28
C GLY A 126 15.75 -27.35 10.00
N GLU A 127 16.13 -28.46 9.40
CA GLU A 127 16.81 -28.47 8.09
C GLU A 127 15.88 -27.89 7.02
N LEU A 128 16.22 -26.68 6.54
CA LEU A 128 15.55 -26.02 5.43
C LEU A 128 16.16 -26.47 4.11
N GLU A 129 15.32 -26.85 3.16
CA GLU A 129 15.76 -27.10 1.79
C GLU A 129 15.63 -25.83 0.96
N VAL A 130 16.54 -25.65 0.01
CA VAL A 130 16.54 -24.51 -0.90
C VAL A 130 16.24 -25.01 -2.30
N ASP A 131 15.12 -24.59 -2.87
CA ASP A 131 14.81 -24.85 -4.27
C ASP A 131 14.41 -23.54 -4.97
N THR A 132 15.38 -23.08 -5.77
CA THR A 132 15.38 -21.82 -6.53
C THR A 132 14.53 -21.85 -7.80
N GLY A 133 14.01 -23.01 -8.22
CA GLY A 133 13.19 -23.16 -9.43
C GLY A 133 11.73 -22.73 -9.26
N ILE A 134 11.26 -22.57 -8.02
CA ILE A 134 9.85 -22.29 -7.69
C ILE A 134 9.64 -20.81 -7.36
N LYS A 135 8.42 -20.32 -7.64
CA LYS A 135 8.05 -18.93 -7.41
C LYS A 135 8.05 -18.58 -5.93
N TYR A 136 8.45 -17.35 -5.63
CA TYR A 136 8.40 -16.75 -4.29
C TYR A 136 7.06 -16.96 -3.56
N GLY A 137 5.93 -16.76 -4.26
CA GLY A 137 4.60 -16.88 -3.66
C GLY A 137 4.32 -18.28 -3.13
N ASP A 138 4.71 -19.31 -3.89
CA ASP A 138 4.51 -20.71 -3.51
C ASP A 138 5.40 -21.08 -2.31
N ARG A 139 6.65 -20.56 -2.27
CA ARG A 139 7.55 -20.70 -1.12
C ARG A 139 7.05 -20.01 0.12
N LEU A 140 6.52 -18.80 -0.04
CA LEU A 140 5.94 -18.08 1.06
C LEU A 140 4.75 -18.86 1.63
N ASN A 141 3.84 -19.35 0.78
CA ASN A 141 2.70 -20.15 1.21
C ASN A 141 3.14 -21.42 1.94
N ASN A 142 4.14 -22.15 1.41
CA ASN A 142 4.72 -23.30 2.10
C ASN A 142 5.21 -22.94 3.51
N LEU A 143 5.99 -21.88 3.67
CA LEU A 143 6.45 -21.45 4.99
C LEU A 143 5.28 -21.07 5.91
N LEU A 144 4.29 -20.32 5.40
CA LEU A 144 3.13 -19.86 6.17
C LEU A 144 2.22 -21.02 6.63
N GLU A 145 1.92 -21.97 5.75
CA GLU A 145 1.11 -23.15 6.06
C GLU A 145 1.76 -24.03 7.14
N ASN A 146 3.10 -24.10 7.10
CA ASN A 146 3.87 -24.91 8.03
C ASN A 146 4.02 -24.27 9.41
N ILE A 147 4.32 -22.97 9.45
CA ILE A 147 4.44 -22.22 10.70
C ILE A 147 3.06 -22.07 11.36
N GLY A 148 2.03 -21.78 10.57
CA GLY A 148 0.69 -21.44 11.04
C GLY A 148 0.52 -19.93 11.12
N VAL A 149 -0.51 -19.43 10.44
CA VAL A 149 -0.77 -17.98 10.35
C VAL A 149 -1.12 -17.38 11.72
N ASP A 150 -1.79 -18.16 12.59
CA ASP A 150 -2.17 -17.75 13.95
C ASP A 150 -0.98 -17.32 14.81
N LEU A 151 0.13 -18.07 14.74
CA LEU A 151 1.37 -17.74 15.46
C LEU A 151 1.92 -16.37 15.00
N LEU A 152 1.85 -16.12 13.70
CA LEU A 152 2.35 -14.89 13.09
C LEU A 152 1.41 -13.71 13.35
N ASP A 153 0.12 -13.98 13.52
CA ASP A 153 -0.87 -12.99 13.93
C ASP A 153 -0.60 -12.46 15.34
N VAL A 154 -0.20 -13.33 16.28
CA VAL A 154 0.20 -12.93 17.65
C VAL A 154 1.39 -11.95 17.60
N LEU A 155 2.40 -12.24 16.78
CA LEU A 155 3.55 -11.34 16.60
C LEU A 155 3.13 -9.97 16.03
N GLY A 156 2.22 -9.98 15.04
CA GLY A 156 1.68 -8.74 14.47
C GLY A 156 0.84 -7.94 15.48
N CYS A 157 0.09 -8.63 16.34
CA CYS A 157 -0.74 -8.03 17.38
C CYS A 157 0.12 -7.29 18.41
N GLY A 158 1.16 -7.95 18.95
CA GLY A 158 2.06 -7.32 19.92
C GLY A 158 2.76 -6.08 19.39
N GLU A 159 3.16 -6.07 18.12
CA GLU A 159 3.70 -4.86 17.47
C GLU A 159 2.70 -3.72 17.37
N VAL A 160 1.43 -4.03 17.03
CA VAL A 160 0.36 -3.04 16.98
C VAL A 160 0.05 -2.47 18.36
N GLU A 161 -0.01 -3.31 19.40
CA GLU A 161 -0.24 -2.87 20.77
C GLU A 161 0.86 -1.92 21.24
N ARG A 162 2.14 -2.26 21.04
CA ARG A 162 3.27 -1.36 21.36
C ARG A 162 3.19 -0.04 20.60
N PHE A 163 2.81 -0.10 19.32
CA PHE A 163 2.63 1.11 18.52
C PHE A 163 1.50 1.99 19.07
N VAL A 164 0.36 1.40 19.42
CA VAL A 164 -0.79 2.09 20.03
C VAL A 164 -0.45 2.65 21.40
N CYS A 165 0.25 1.91 22.26
CA CYS A 165 0.72 2.41 23.55
C CYS A 165 1.58 3.66 23.36
N ARG A 166 2.46 3.69 22.36
CA ARG A 166 3.28 4.86 22.06
C ARG A 166 2.47 6.05 21.50
N LEU A 167 1.29 5.84 20.91
CA LEU A 167 0.44 6.97 20.46
C LEU A 167 0.08 7.90 21.61
N ASN A 168 -0.23 7.37 22.80
CA ASN A 168 -0.61 8.21 23.95
C ASN A 168 0.59 8.77 24.74
N HIS A 169 1.72 8.05 24.75
CA HIS A 169 2.84 8.37 25.65
C HIS A 169 4.03 9.03 24.94
N VAL A 170 4.11 8.90 23.61
CA VAL A 170 5.32 9.27 22.85
C VAL A 170 5.00 10.08 21.60
N PHE A 171 4.04 9.65 20.78
CA PHE A 171 3.80 10.26 19.45
C PHE A 171 2.82 11.44 19.48
N ASN A 172 2.26 11.72 20.64
CA ASN A 172 1.13 12.63 20.79
C ASN A 172 1.57 14.09 20.86
N GLN A 173 0.72 14.99 20.36
CA GLN A 173 0.79 16.37 20.83
C GLN A 173 0.18 16.46 22.23
N GLU A 174 0.64 17.40 23.06
CA GLU A 174 0.38 17.49 24.51
C GLU A 174 -1.11 17.55 24.93
N THR A 175 -2.05 17.59 23.97
CA THR A 175 -3.49 17.81 24.22
C THR A 175 -4.42 16.69 23.81
N TYR A 176 -4.00 15.75 22.94
CA TYR A 176 -4.92 14.74 22.40
C TYR A 176 -4.98 13.48 23.27
N ILE A 177 -6.05 12.71 23.19
CA ILE A 177 -6.17 11.38 23.78
C ILE A 177 -6.50 10.39 22.67
N TRP A 178 -5.61 9.41 22.48
CA TRP A 178 -5.82 8.34 21.52
C TRP A 178 -6.59 7.17 22.14
N THR A 179 -7.67 6.78 21.49
CA THR A 179 -8.44 5.57 21.82
C THR A 179 -8.52 4.65 20.62
N VAL A 180 -8.71 3.36 20.87
CA VAL A 180 -8.70 2.32 19.84
C VAL A 180 -9.96 1.48 19.97
N LYS A 181 -10.59 1.21 18.83
CA LYS A 181 -11.75 0.33 18.73
C LYS A 181 -11.49 -0.78 17.73
N ASN A 182 -11.52 -2.02 18.19
CA ASN A 182 -11.39 -3.18 17.31
C ASN A 182 -12.55 -3.24 16.30
N ASN A 183 -12.21 -3.58 15.06
CA ASN A 183 -13.20 -3.81 14.02
C ASN A 183 -13.51 -5.31 13.93
N PRO A 184 -14.73 -5.70 13.52
CA PRO A 184 -15.12 -7.10 13.39
C PRO A 184 -14.41 -7.82 12.23
N THR A 185 -13.83 -7.07 11.29
CA THR A 185 -13.16 -7.61 10.10
C THR A 185 -11.84 -6.91 9.83
N GLY A 186 -10.95 -7.64 9.14
CA GLY A 186 -9.72 -7.10 8.58
C GLY A 186 -9.95 -6.05 7.49
N ARG A 187 -8.90 -5.30 7.16
CA ARG A 187 -8.88 -4.27 6.11
C ARG A 187 -7.54 -4.27 5.37
N PHE A 188 -7.50 -3.71 4.16
CA PHE A 188 -6.27 -3.58 3.36
C PHE A 188 -5.49 -4.91 3.20
N ASN A 189 -6.22 -6.02 3.05
CA ASN A 189 -5.72 -7.41 2.98
C ASN A 189 -5.10 -7.97 4.27
N TYR A 190 -5.15 -7.25 5.39
CA TYR A 190 -4.76 -7.78 6.70
C TYR A 190 -5.95 -8.49 7.36
N SER A 191 -5.66 -9.52 8.15
CA SER A 191 -6.68 -10.33 8.85
C SER A 191 -7.44 -9.53 9.90
N TYR A 192 -6.74 -8.62 10.59
CA TYR A 192 -7.27 -7.86 11.71
C TYR A 192 -7.17 -6.36 11.47
N SER A 193 -8.09 -5.60 12.06
CA SER A 193 -8.01 -4.14 12.06
C SER A 193 -8.66 -3.52 13.28
N ALA A 194 -8.20 -2.32 13.63
CA ALA A 194 -8.81 -1.46 14.63
C ALA A 194 -8.85 -0.01 14.10
N THR A 195 -9.88 0.72 14.50
CA THR A 195 -10.04 2.15 14.20
C THR A 195 -9.39 2.95 15.32
N LEU A 196 -8.55 3.93 14.94
CA LEU A 196 -7.90 4.85 15.85
C LEU A 196 -8.71 6.13 15.93
N TYR A 197 -8.90 6.64 17.15
CA TYR A 197 -9.60 7.88 17.43
C TYR A 197 -8.68 8.82 18.20
N ALA A 198 -8.71 10.10 17.87
CA ALA A 198 -8.08 11.17 18.64
C ALA A 198 -9.20 12.06 19.18
N ASP A 199 -9.33 12.19 20.50
CA ASP A 199 -10.41 12.92 21.18
C ASP A 199 -11.83 12.50 20.73
N GLY A 200 -11.99 11.22 20.41
CA GLY A 200 -13.26 10.65 19.95
C GLY A 200 -13.56 10.86 18.46
N GLU A 201 -12.75 11.64 17.73
CA GLU A 201 -12.85 11.74 16.28
C GLU A 201 -12.04 10.66 15.59
N GLN A 202 -12.57 10.09 14.50
CA GLN A 202 -11.87 9.05 13.74
C GLN A 202 -10.60 9.62 13.10
N ALA A 203 -9.45 9.20 13.60
CA ALA A 203 -8.13 9.72 13.24
C ALA A 203 -7.36 8.81 12.28
N GLY A 204 -7.63 7.50 12.33
CA GLY A 204 -6.92 6.54 11.50
C GLY A 204 -7.41 5.12 11.62
N VAL A 205 -6.61 4.20 11.08
CA VAL A 205 -6.85 2.76 11.12
C VAL A 205 -5.51 2.05 11.24
N ILE A 206 -5.47 1.02 12.07
CA ILE A 206 -4.32 0.12 12.22
C ILE A 206 -4.75 -1.30 11.88
N CYS A 207 -3.89 -2.06 11.21
CA CYS A 207 -4.16 -3.40 10.72
C CYS A 207 -2.94 -4.30 10.91
N TRP A 208 -3.17 -5.58 11.16
CA TRP A 208 -2.12 -6.58 11.31
C TRP A 208 -2.58 -7.94 10.84
N GLY A 209 -1.62 -8.80 10.53
CA GLY A 209 -1.88 -10.21 10.32
C GLY A 209 -0.72 -10.94 9.65
N GLY A 210 -0.57 -12.21 10.01
CA GLY A 210 0.43 -13.15 9.53
C GLY A 210 0.36 -13.39 8.03
N LYS A 211 -0.83 -13.28 7.41
CA LYS A 211 -1.00 -13.43 5.95
C LYS A 211 -0.25 -12.35 5.15
N ASN A 212 -0.28 -11.11 5.63
CA ASN A 212 0.48 -10.00 5.05
C ASN A 212 1.86 -9.83 5.70
N LEU A 213 2.20 -10.69 6.67
CA LEU A 213 3.46 -10.72 7.40
C LEU A 213 3.88 -9.35 7.92
N GLY A 214 3.00 -8.65 8.64
CA GLY A 214 3.35 -7.39 9.25
C GLY A 214 2.16 -6.57 9.70
N CYS A 215 2.44 -5.27 9.85
CA CYS A 215 1.51 -4.29 10.38
C CYS A 215 1.37 -3.14 9.37
N TYR A 216 0.24 -2.45 9.44
CA TYR A 216 -0.09 -1.28 8.64
C TYR A 216 -0.81 -0.28 9.52
N VAL A 217 -0.44 1.00 9.44
CA VAL A 217 -1.21 2.08 10.05
C VAL A 217 -1.43 3.17 9.03
N SER A 218 -2.59 3.81 9.07
CA SER A 218 -2.91 4.96 8.24
C SER A 218 -3.60 6.03 9.05
N PHE A 219 -3.00 7.22 9.08
CA PHE A 219 -3.56 8.43 9.65
C PHE A 219 -4.11 9.32 8.54
N MET A 220 -5.33 9.81 8.73
CA MET A 220 -5.95 10.82 7.86
C MET A 220 -5.63 12.23 8.40
N GLY A 221 -6.15 13.29 7.78
CA GLY A 221 -5.86 14.69 8.18
C GLY A 221 -5.98 14.95 9.68
N THR A 222 -7.11 14.58 10.30
CA THR A 222 -7.31 14.70 11.76
C THR A 222 -6.25 13.93 12.55
N GLY A 223 -5.92 12.71 12.14
CA GLY A 223 -4.89 11.92 12.81
C GLY A 223 -3.49 12.48 12.63
N CYS A 224 -3.16 13.04 11.47
CA CYS A 224 -1.86 13.68 11.25
C CYS A 224 -1.72 14.96 12.09
N ASN A 225 -2.81 15.71 12.29
CA ASN A 225 -2.82 16.88 13.16
C ASN A 225 -2.62 16.53 14.64
N ALA A 226 -3.10 15.36 15.08
CA ALA A 226 -2.95 14.89 16.45
C ALA A 226 -1.56 14.29 16.76
N LEU A 227 -0.72 14.10 15.74
CA LEU A 227 0.63 13.54 15.89
C LEU A 227 1.69 14.64 15.99
N ASP A 228 2.70 14.41 16.83
CA ASP A 228 4.00 15.07 16.66
C ASP A 228 4.80 14.31 15.61
N MET A 229 4.84 14.85 14.39
CA MET A 229 5.54 14.23 13.25
C MET A 229 7.06 14.13 13.46
N THR A 230 7.67 15.05 14.22
CA THR A 230 9.10 15.03 14.50
C THR A 230 9.41 13.91 15.47
N ARG A 231 8.65 13.84 16.57
CA ARG A 231 8.80 12.78 17.57
C ARG A 231 8.49 11.41 16.98
N LEU A 232 7.44 11.30 16.16
CA LEU A 232 7.11 10.08 15.44
C LEU A 232 8.27 9.64 14.54
N TYR A 233 8.84 10.54 13.72
CA TYR A 233 9.99 10.23 12.85
C TYR A 233 11.18 9.70 13.66
N GLU A 234 11.55 10.36 14.75
CA GLU A 234 12.69 9.97 15.59
C GLU A 234 12.55 8.55 16.18
N GLU A 235 11.34 8.18 16.56
CA GLU A 235 11.04 6.89 17.19
C GLU A 235 10.92 5.74 16.19
N ILE A 236 10.46 6.02 14.96
CA ILE A 236 10.19 4.96 13.97
C ILE A 236 11.31 4.77 12.95
N LYS A 237 12.27 5.71 12.83
CA LYS A 237 13.31 5.68 11.78
C LYS A 237 14.20 4.44 11.78
N ASN A 238 14.31 3.75 12.92
CA ASN A 238 15.13 2.56 13.10
C ASN A 238 14.32 1.25 13.13
N ILE A 239 12.99 1.31 12.94
CA ILE A 239 12.17 0.10 12.94
C ILE A 239 12.48 -0.73 11.68
N PRO A 240 12.80 -2.03 11.82
CA PRO A 240 13.11 -2.90 10.69
C PRO A 240 11.99 -2.94 9.64
N ALA A 241 12.39 -2.87 8.37
CA ALA A 241 11.49 -2.93 7.21
C ALA A 241 10.35 -1.89 7.21
N LEU A 242 10.45 -0.83 8.01
CA LEU A 242 9.46 0.24 8.05
C LEU A 242 9.50 1.06 6.76
N LYS A 243 8.32 1.33 6.17
CA LYS A 243 8.18 2.03 4.91
C LYS A 243 6.95 2.93 4.93
N ILE A 244 7.07 4.12 4.37
CA ILE A 244 5.92 4.92 3.98
C ILE A 244 5.30 4.31 2.73
N THR A 245 4.05 3.87 2.84
CA THR A 245 3.27 3.37 1.70
C THR A 245 2.51 4.49 1.00
N ARG A 246 2.08 5.49 1.75
CA ARG A 246 1.44 6.72 1.27
C ARG A 246 1.81 7.92 2.16
N ILE A 247 2.04 9.08 1.56
CA ILE A 247 2.10 10.36 2.25
C ILE A 247 1.41 11.44 1.42
N ASP A 248 0.56 12.24 2.05
CA ASP A 248 -0.07 13.38 1.41
C ASP A 248 0.54 14.66 2.00
N LEU A 249 1.21 15.46 1.16
CA LEU A 249 1.85 16.70 1.55
C LEU A 249 1.01 17.88 1.09
N ALA A 250 0.69 18.81 1.99
CA ALA A 250 -0.21 19.91 1.70
C ALA A 250 0.35 21.29 2.03
N HIS A 251 -0.03 22.28 1.21
CA HIS A 251 0.12 23.69 1.50
C HIS A 251 -1.26 24.35 1.51
N ASP A 252 -1.55 25.08 2.59
CA ASP A 252 -2.78 25.86 2.76
C ASP A 252 -2.55 27.35 2.45
N ASP A 253 -3.17 27.81 1.37
CA ASP A 253 -3.19 29.22 0.97
C ASP A 253 -4.51 29.86 1.38
N TYR A 254 -4.57 30.32 2.63
CA TYR A 254 -5.72 31.02 3.19
C TYR A 254 -6.03 32.36 2.48
N ALA A 255 -5.02 32.99 1.89
CA ALA A 255 -5.16 34.28 1.20
C ALA A 255 -5.67 34.14 -0.24
N GLY A 256 -5.64 32.95 -0.82
CA GLY A 256 -6.02 32.68 -2.21
C GLY A 256 -5.04 33.25 -3.25
N LYS A 257 -3.79 33.53 -2.85
CA LYS A 257 -2.73 34.03 -3.74
C LYS A 257 -2.41 33.06 -4.89
N HIS A 258 -2.56 31.76 -4.65
CA HIS A 258 -2.31 30.61 -5.52
C HIS A 258 -3.62 29.90 -5.88
N SER A 259 -4.58 30.66 -6.40
CA SER A 259 -5.91 30.14 -6.77
C SER A 259 -5.88 29.06 -7.88
N ILE A 260 -6.98 28.31 -8.00
CA ILE A 260 -7.17 27.30 -9.05
C ILE A 260 -7.02 27.91 -10.45
N LYS A 261 -7.49 29.14 -10.66
CA LYS A 261 -7.30 29.85 -11.93
C LYS A 261 -5.82 29.98 -12.28
N ARG A 262 -4.98 30.33 -11.29
CA ARG A 262 -3.52 30.42 -11.49
C ARG A 262 -2.91 29.04 -11.71
N ALA A 263 -3.39 28.01 -11.03
CA ALA A 263 -2.97 26.63 -11.26
C ALA A 263 -3.26 26.19 -12.71
N LEU A 264 -4.44 26.48 -13.24
CA LEU A 264 -4.79 26.22 -14.65
C LEU A 264 -3.86 26.97 -15.62
N THR A 265 -3.53 28.23 -15.33
CA THR A 265 -2.54 28.98 -16.13
C THR A 265 -1.16 28.30 -16.09
N LYS A 266 -0.72 27.82 -14.92
CA LYS A 266 0.53 27.07 -14.77
C LYS A 266 0.50 25.75 -15.54
N ALA A 267 -0.65 25.06 -15.58
CA ALA A 267 -0.84 23.84 -16.35
C ALA A 267 -0.70 24.09 -17.86
N LYS A 268 -1.34 25.13 -18.38
CA LYS A 268 -1.23 25.54 -19.79
C LYS A 268 0.21 25.88 -20.20
N LYS A 269 1.04 26.31 -19.26
CA LYS A 269 2.47 26.59 -19.45
C LYS A 269 3.38 25.35 -19.25
N GLY A 270 2.81 24.16 -19.07
CA GLY A 270 3.58 22.93 -18.88
C GLY A 270 4.28 22.81 -17.51
N GLN A 271 3.96 23.66 -16.53
CA GLN A 271 4.66 23.67 -15.23
C GLN A 271 4.35 22.46 -14.33
N PHE A 272 3.47 21.56 -14.77
CA PHE A 272 3.20 20.27 -14.13
C PHE A 272 3.88 19.10 -14.85
N ASN A 273 4.85 19.36 -15.72
CA ASN A 273 5.71 18.32 -16.26
C ASN A 273 6.99 18.22 -15.41
N SER A 274 7.23 17.04 -14.81
CA SER A 274 8.44 16.76 -14.01
C SER A 274 9.48 15.94 -14.78
N GLY A 275 9.34 15.84 -16.11
CA GLY A 275 10.10 14.93 -16.97
C GLY A 275 9.33 13.64 -17.26
N GLY A 276 9.57 13.06 -18.44
CA GLY A 276 8.84 11.88 -18.92
C GLY A 276 7.50 12.21 -19.56
N ARG A 277 6.55 11.25 -19.49
CA ARG A 277 5.20 11.42 -20.07
C ARG A 277 4.45 12.55 -19.35
N PRO A 278 3.85 13.52 -20.08
CA PRO A 278 3.04 14.57 -19.47
C PRO A 278 1.93 14.00 -18.58
N ALA A 279 1.68 14.67 -17.45
CA ALA A 279 0.62 14.29 -16.52
C ALA A 279 -0.77 14.50 -17.14
N CYS A 280 -1.70 13.59 -16.87
CA CYS A 280 -3.11 13.82 -17.13
C CYS A 280 -3.67 14.87 -16.14
N TYR A 281 -4.80 15.48 -16.49
CA TYR A 281 -5.50 16.39 -15.59
C TYR A 281 -7.01 16.14 -15.62
N MET A 282 -7.67 16.49 -14.52
CA MET A 282 -9.13 16.51 -14.42
C MET A 282 -9.54 17.77 -13.68
N TYR A 283 -10.45 18.55 -14.26
CA TYR A 283 -11.04 19.70 -13.62
C TYR A 283 -12.46 19.36 -13.19
N VAL A 284 -12.76 19.54 -11.91
CA VAL A 284 -14.06 19.29 -11.32
C VAL A 284 -14.64 20.62 -10.85
N GLU A 285 -15.85 20.89 -11.28
CA GLU A 285 -16.64 22.04 -10.84
C GLU A 285 -17.97 21.52 -10.31
N SER A 286 -18.31 21.90 -9.09
CA SER A 286 -19.51 21.42 -8.42
C SER A 286 -20.49 22.56 -8.16
N GLY A 287 -21.78 22.27 -8.28
CA GLY A 287 -22.82 23.27 -8.22
C GLY A 287 -24.21 22.70 -7.95
N HIS A 288 -25.23 23.51 -8.20
CA HIS A 288 -26.64 23.15 -8.09
C HIS A 288 -27.34 23.39 -9.42
N LEU A 289 -28.39 22.61 -9.68
CA LEU A 289 -29.30 22.86 -10.78
C LEU A 289 -30.26 23.98 -10.37
N THR A 290 -30.39 25.01 -11.19
CA THR A 290 -31.27 26.17 -10.91
C THR A 290 -32.11 26.52 -12.12
N GLU A 291 -33.29 27.11 -11.90
CA GLU A 291 -34.12 27.67 -12.97
C GLU A 291 -33.41 28.87 -13.61
N LYS A 292 -33.12 28.79 -14.91
CA LYS A 292 -32.64 29.91 -15.73
C LYS A 292 -33.84 30.48 -16.48
N MET A 293 -34.18 31.73 -16.19
CA MET A 293 -35.13 32.48 -17.02
C MET A 293 -34.44 32.80 -18.35
N LEU A 294 -35.02 32.37 -19.47
CA LEU A 294 -34.67 32.85 -20.81
C LEU A 294 -34.92 34.37 -20.83
N LYS A 295 -33.94 35.21 -20.49
CA LYS A 295 -34.00 36.67 -20.68
C LYS A 295 -33.25 37.13 -21.92
N GLU A 296 -32.31 36.34 -22.42
CA GLU A 296 -31.41 36.73 -23.52
C GLU A 296 -32.11 36.63 -24.89
N ASN A 297 -32.88 35.58 -25.17
CA ASN A 297 -33.53 35.41 -26.49
C ASN A 297 -34.74 36.34 -26.75
N PHE A 298 -35.20 37.11 -25.76
CA PHE A 298 -36.39 37.97 -25.90
C PHE A 298 -36.07 39.44 -26.20
N LYS A 299 -34.80 39.86 -26.12
CA LYS A 299 -34.41 41.20 -26.60
C LYS A 299 -34.45 41.27 -28.13
N ASP A 300 -33.96 40.23 -28.80
CA ASP A 300 -33.87 40.19 -30.27
C ASP A 300 -35.25 40.04 -30.96
N LEU A 301 -36.21 39.37 -30.30
CA LEU A 301 -37.57 39.19 -30.84
C LEU A 301 -38.45 40.45 -30.70
N LYS A 302 -38.15 41.35 -29.75
CA LYS A 302 -38.91 42.59 -29.55
C LYS A 302 -38.58 43.66 -30.60
N GLU A 303 -37.40 43.61 -31.22
CA GLU A 303 -37.02 44.58 -32.27
C GLU A 303 -37.64 44.25 -33.64
N ILE A 304 -38.12 43.01 -33.85
CA ILE A 304 -38.60 42.55 -35.16
C ILE A 304 -40.13 42.54 -35.26
N SER A 305 -40.87 42.39 -34.15
CA SER A 305 -42.34 42.40 -34.16
C SER A 305 -42.89 43.32 -33.09
N ASN A 306 -43.58 44.40 -33.51
CA ASN A 306 -44.33 45.31 -32.63
C ASN A 306 -45.61 44.68 -32.03
N GLU A 307 -45.59 43.37 -31.74
CA GLU A 307 -46.72 42.66 -31.14
C GLU A 307 -46.38 42.14 -29.74
N SER A 308 -47.26 42.48 -28.78
CA SER A 308 -47.17 41.97 -27.41
C SER A 308 -47.73 40.55 -27.34
N THR A 309 -46.91 39.54 -27.65
CA THR A 309 -47.25 38.15 -27.35
C THR A 309 -47.11 37.89 -25.84
N LYS A 310 -48.16 37.33 -25.21
CA LYS A 310 -48.11 36.84 -23.83
C LYS A 310 -47.14 35.65 -23.76
N SER A 311 -45.88 35.91 -23.44
CA SER A 311 -44.86 34.86 -23.40
C SER A 311 -45.07 33.94 -22.19
N THR A 312 -45.47 32.69 -22.42
CA THR A 312 -45.28 31.60 -21.46
C THR A 312 -43.79 31.24 -21.48
N ALA A 313 -42.97 31.99 -20.74
CA ALA A 313 -41.52 31.76 -20.67
C ALA A 313 -41.26 30.32 -20.21
N LYS A 314 -40.75 29.48 -21.11
CA LYS A 314 -40.44 28.08 -20.81
C LYS A 314 -39.27 28.06 -19.82
N LYS A 315 -39.54 27.70 -18.57
CA LYS A 315 -38.50 27.54 -17.54
C LYS A 315 -37.50 26.49 -18.01
N THR A 316 -36.23 26.86 -18.07
CA THR A 316 -35.15 25.92 -18.38
C THR A 316 -34.27 25.74 -17.16
N PHE A 317 -33.70 24.56 -16.97
CA PHE A 317 -32.78 24.29 -15.87
C PHE A 317 -31.34 24.39 -16.37
N GLY A 318 -30.46 24.96 -15.55
CA GLY A 318 -29.02 25.04 -15.81
C GLY A 318 -28.20 24.85 -14.55
N PHE A 319 -27.00 24.27 -14.68
CA PHE A 319 -26.08 24.12 -13.56
C PHE A 319 -25.38 25.44 -13.26
N ILE A 320 -25.36 25.83 -11.98
CA ILE A 320 -24.60 26.98 -11.49
C ILE A 320 -23.50 26.50 -10.54
N PRO A 321 -22.22 26.80 -10.83
CA PRO A 321 -21.09 26.49 -9.96
C PRO A 321 -21.25 27.16 -8.59
N SER A 322 -21.40 26.35 -7.55
CA SER A 322 -21.77 26.84 -6.20
C SER A 322 -21.27 25.96 -5.06
N LYS A 323 -20.54 24.87 -5.33
CA LYS A 323 -19.95 24.00 -4.29
C LYS A 323 -18.41 23.98 -4.32
N GLY A 324 -17.82 24.77 -5.20
CA GLY A 324 -16.37 24.92 -5.34
C GLY A 324 -15.78 24.16 -6.52
N LYS A 325 -14.47 24.32 -6.69
CA LYS A 325 -13.68 23.79 -7.80
C LYS A 325 -12.51 22.97 -7.28
N THR A 326 -12.09 22.00 -8.08
CA THR A 326 -10.91 21.18 -7.85
C THR A 326 -10.18 20.90 -9.15
N LEU A 327 -8.86 21.03 -9.15
CA LEU A 327 -7.98 20.60 -10.23
C LEU A 327 -7.14 19.40 -9.76
N TYR A 328 -7.24 18.30 -10.48
CA TYR A 328 -6.41 17.10 -10.32
C TYR A 328 -5.34 17.10 -11.40
N ILE A 329 -4.10 16.74 -11.03
CA ILE A 329 -2.96 16.58 -11.92
C ILE A 329 -2.24 15.26 -11.59
N GLY A 330 -2.13 14.37 -12.57
CA GLY A 330 -1.64 13.00 -12.40
C GLY A 330 -2.74 12.02 -12.02
N SER A 331 -2.36 10.84 -11.56
CA SER A 331 -3.30 9.77 -11.20
C SER A 331 -2.79 8.95 -10.01
N ARG A 332 -3.73 8.38 -9.23
CA ARG A 332 -3.39 7.46 -8.13
C ARG A 332 -2.63 6.24 -8.61
N GLU A 333 -2.97 5.73 -9.80
CA GLU A 333 -2.30 4.58 -10.43
C GLU A 333 -0.80 4.85 -10.68
N SER A 334 -0.44 6.08 -11.06
CA SER A 334 0.96 6.50 -11.21
C SER A 334 1.70 6.73 -9.88
N GLY A 335 0.99 6.59 -8.75
CA GLY A 335 1.52 6.80 -7.41
C GLY A 335 1.90 8.27 -7.13
N LYS A 336 1.37 9.23 -7.91
CA LYS A 336 1.53 10.67 -7.68
C LYS A 336 0.30 11.41 -8.21
N LEU A 337 -0.48 12.00 -7.30
CA LEU A 337 -1.66 12.81 -7.62
C LEU A 337 -1.62 14.13 -6.87
N LEU A 338 -1.59 15.25 -7.61
CA LEU A 338 -1.76 16.59 -7.06
C LEU A 338 -3.24 16.99 -7.14
N ARG A 339 -3.78 17.51 -6.04
CA ARG A 339 -5.10 18.09 -5.89
C ARG A 339 -4.97 19.55 -5.50
N ILE A 340 -5.64 20.43 -6.21
CA ILE A 340 -5.72 21.85 -5.90
C ILE A 340 -7.18 22.22 -5.81
N TYR A 341 -7.66 22.53 -4.60
CA TYR A 341 -9.10 22.68 -4.36
C TYR A 341 -9.42 23.80 -3.37
N GLU A 342 -10.64 24.33 -3.48
CA GLU A 342 -11.16 25.37 -2.58
C GLU A 342 -11.55 24.75 -1.22
N LYS A 343 -10.56 24.55 -0.34
CA LYS A 343 -10.69 23.89 0.96
C LYS A 343 -11.73 24.56 1.86
N GLY A 344 -11.77 25.89 1.89
CA GLY A 344 -12.75 26.59 2.72
C GLY A 344 -14.20 26.31 2.30
N LYS A 345 -14.46 26.19 1.00
CA LYS A 345 -15.78 25.79 0.48
C LYS A 345 -16.10 24.32 0.78
N GLN A 346 -15.09 23.45 0.75
CA GLN A 346 -15.24 22.04 1.18
C GLN A 346 -15.67 21.95 2.65
N LEU A 347 -15.14 22.84 3.50
CA LEU A 347 -15.49 22.92 4.92
C LEU A 347 -16.78 23.72 5.19
N GLY A 348 -17.48 24.17 4.16
CA GLY A 348 -18.78 24.85 4.26
C GLY A 348 -18.73 26.38 4.18
N ASP A 349 -17.55 27.02 4.19
CA ASP A 349 -17.42 28.47 4.01
C ASP A 349 -17.35 28.82 2.51
N MET A 350 -18.49 29.19 1.95
CA MET A 350 -18.64 29.56 0.55
C MET A 350 -17.91 30.85 0.16
N LYS A 351 -17.58 31.73 1.11
CA LYS A 351 -16.87 32.99 0.88
C LYS A 351 -15.36 32.86 1.05
N SER A 352 -14.90 31.71 1.55
CA SER A 352 -13.49 31.47 1.80
C SER A 352 -12.64 31.58 0.54
N LYS A 353 -11.47 32.21 0.68
CA LYS A 353 -10.41 32.22 -0.33
C LYS A 353 -9.43 31.07 -0.16
N TRP A 354 -9.63 30.22 0.85
CA TRP A 354 -8.72 29.14 1.19
C TRP A 354 -8.64 28.10 0.06
N VAL A 355 -7.46 27.99 -0.54
CA VAL A 355 -7.10 26.96 -1.51
C VAL A 355 -6.03 26.05 -0.92
N ARG A 356 -6.23 24.74 -0.97
CA ARG A 356 -5.22 23.74 -0.58
C ARG A 356 -4.58 23.15 -1.82
N TRP A 357 -3.24 23.07 -1.81
CA TRP A 357 -2.42 22.34 -2.76
C TRP A 357 -1.89 21.09 -2.09
N GLU A 358 -2.33 19.91 -2.49
CA GLU A 358 -2.07 18.64 -1.80
C GLU A 358 -1.55 17.59 -2.79
N VAL A 359 -0.38 17.01 -2.53
CA VAL A 359 0.16 15.91 -3.32
C VAL A 359 0.10 14.61 -2.54
N GLU A 360 -0.72 13.68 -3.04
CA GLU A 360 -0.74 12.27 -2.62
C GLU A 360 0.37 11.51 -3.35
N LEU A 361 1.30 10.96 -2.57
CA LEU A 361 2.40 10.13 -3.04
C LEU A 361 2.23 8.69 -2.55
N HIS A 362 2.28 7.73 -3.47
CA HIS A 362 2.21 6.31 -3.17
C HIS A 362 3.55 5.63 -3.51
N SER A 363 3.92 4.62 -2.71
CA SER A 363 5.16 3.85 -2.88
C SER A 363 5.19 2.91 -4.10
N SER A 364 4.13 2.86 -4.90
CA SER A 364 3.98 1.92 -6.03
C SER A 364 5.11 1.98 -7.06
N GLN A 365 5.67 3.17 -7.28
CA GLN A 365 6.74 3.43 -8.26
C GLN A 365 7.92 4.20 -7.66
N ARG A 366 8.03 4.26 -6.33
CA ARG A 366 9.07 5.05 -5.65
C ARG A 366 9.27 4.56 -4.22
N VAL A 367 10.47 4.74 -3.70
CA VAL A 367 10.70 4.65 -2.25
C VAL A 367 10.52 6.06 -1.68
N ILE A 368 9.57 6.22 -0.76
CA ILE A 368 9.32 7.49 -0.10
C ILE A 368 10.24 7.57 1.13
N PRO A 369 11.16 8.54 1.20
CA PRO A 369 12.05 8.71 2.36
C PRO A 369 11.27 9.06 3.62
N LEU A 370 11.71 8.54 4.78
CA LEU A 370 11.07 8.83 6.07
C LEU A 370 11.15 10.30 6.46
N ASP A 371 12.23 11.00 6.08
CA ASP A 371 12.40 12.42 6.39
C ASP A 371 11.42 13.31 5.61
N ALA A 372 10.65 12.77 4.66
CA ALA A 372 9.51 13.48 4.06
C ALA A 372 8.43 13.87 5.09
N MET A 373 8.37 13.19 6.23
CA MET A 373 7.47 13.54 7.34
C MET A 373 7.87 14.86 8.03
N VAL A 374 9.17 15.14 8.10
CA VAL A 374 9.73 16.31 8.81
C VAL A 374 10.24 17.41 7.88
N LYS A 375 10.30 17.15 6.57
CA LYS A 375 10.63 18.12 5.51
C LYS A 375 9.51 18.29 4.47
N PRO A 376 8.24 18.45 4.88
CA PRO A 376 7.11 18.45 3.94
C PRO A 376 7.23 19.53 2.85
N SER A 377 7.76 20.72 3.19
CA SER A 377 7.91 21.83 2.24
C SER A 377 8.89 21.52 1.11
N GLU A 378 10.05 20.96 1.45
CA GLU A 378 11.12 20.64 0.50
C GLU A 378 10.68 19.53 -0.46
N TYR A 379 9.99 18.52 0.05
CA TYR A 379 9.45 17.43 -0.78
C TYR A 379 8.27 17.91 -1.64
N LEU A 380 7.34 18.70 -1.09
CA LEU A 380 6.20 19.22 -1.85
C LEU A 380 6.65 20.15 -2.99
N ALA A 381 7.61 21.05 -2.71
CA ALA A 381 8.20 21.95 -3.70
C ALA A 381 8.86 21.20 -4.88
N ALA A 382 9.41 20.01 -4.62
CA ALA A 382 10.11 19.19 -5.60
C ALA A 382 9.17 18.36 -6.51
N THR A 383 7.86 18.31 -6.23
CA THR A 383 6.92 17.42 -6.95
C THR A 383 6.66 17.86 -8.38
N TYR A 384 6.48 19.16 -8.61
CA TYR A 384 6.32 19.80 -9.92
C TYR A 384 6.95 21.20 -9.93
N PRO A 385 7.46 21.67 -11.08
CA PRO A 385 7.95 23.04 -11.22
C PRO A 385 6.96 24.11 -10.76
N ALA A 386 5.65 23.86 -10.92
CA ALA A 386 4.58 24.73 -10.47
C ALA A 386 4.60 25.03 -8.96
N LEU A 387 5.11 24.10 -8.13
CA LEU A 387 5.17 24.16 -6.67
C LEU A 387 6.53 24.65 -6.13
N ALA A 388 7.50 24.95 -7.00
CA ALA A 388 8.85 25.38 -6.60
C ALA A 388 8.87 26.66 -5.73
N PHE A 389 7.77 27.42 -5.69
CA PHE A 389 7.65 28.61 -4.84
C PHE A 389 7.55 28.29 -3.34
N LEU A 390 7.26 27.04 -2.96
CA LEU A 390 7.09 26.63 -1.58
C LEU A 390 8.41 26.56 -0.81
N SER A 391 9.50 26.18 -1.48
CA SER A 391 10.82 26.07 -0.89
C SER A 391 11.91 26.21 -1.94
N VAL A 392 12.96 26.95 -1.59
CA VAL A 392 14.18 27.05 -2.40
C VAL A 392 14.93 25.71 -2.41
N GLU A 393 15.00 25.06 -1.25
CA GLU A 393 15.54 23.70 -1.12
C GLU A 393 14.48 22.68 -1.56
N GLN A 394 14.87 21.74 -2.43
CA GLN A 394 13.95 20.77 -3.03
C GLN A 394 14.48 19.33 -2.89
N CYS A 395 13.71 18.47 -2.24
CA CYS A 395 14.02 17.05 -2.07
C CYS A 395 13.26 16.21 -3.11
N LYS A 396 13.93 15.81 -4.19
CA LYS A 396 13.30 15.03 -5.28
C LYS A 396 13.25 13.54 -4.95
N ILE A 397 12.05 12.96 -5.04
CA ILE A 397 11.85 11.50 -4.97
C ILE A 397 11.94 10.92 -6.38
N LYS A 398 12.94 10.05 -6.61
CA LYS A 398 13.12 9.37 -7.89
C LYS A 398 12.02 8.34 -8.14
N THR A 399 11.50 8.32 -9.37
CA THR A 399 10.60 7.25 -9.83
C THR A 399 11.45 6.04 -10.22
N LEU A 400 11.12 4.87 -9.67
CA LEU A 400 11.71 3.60 -10.05
C LEU A 400 11.12 3.15 -11.39
N VAL A 401 11.98 2.98 -12.40
CA VAL A 401 11.59 2.38 -13.67
C VAL A 401 11.88 0.88 -13.56
N LYS A 402 10.84 0.06 -13.36
CA LYS A 402 10.99 -1.40 -13.41
C LYS A 402 11.17 -1.83 -14.87
N GLN A 403 12.40 -2.18 -15.26
CA GLN A 403 12.62 -2.88 -16.52
C GLN A 403 12.17 -4.33 -16.34
N ALA A 404 11.01 -4.69 -16.91
CA ALA A 404 10.52 -6.05 -16.86
C ALA A 404 11.27 -6.91 -17.88
N THR A 405 12.24 -7.69 -17.41
CA THR A 405 12.92 -8.72 -18.20
C THR A 405 12.01 -9.92 -18.42
N MET A 406 12.13 -10.58 -19.56
CA MET A 406 11.38 -11.78 -19.93
C MET A 406 12.36 -12.87 -20.41
N THR A 407 11.99 -14.12 -20.17
CA THR A 407 12.69 -15.27 -20.76
C THR A 407 12.31 -15.43 -22.24
N ILE A 408 13.07 -16.23 -22.98
CA ILE A 408 12.80 -16.51 -24.41
C ILE A 408 11.40 -17.11 -24.56
N GLU A 409 11.06 -18.12 -23.76
CA GLU A 409 9.81 -18.87 -23.85
C GLU A 409 8.61 -17.94 -23.71
N LYS A 410 8.66 -17.02 -22.73
CA LYS A 410 7.56 -16.08 -22.50
C LYS A 410 7.44 -15.03 -23.61
N ILE A 411 8.57 -14.61 -24.19
CA ILE A 411 8.55 -13.72 -25.36
C ILE A 411 7.88 -14.44 -26.53
N VAL A 412 8.30 -15.66 -26.84
CA VAL A 412 7.73 -16.48 -27.92
C VAL A 412 6.24 -16.70 -27.71
N GLU A 413 5.81 -17.15 -26.53
CA GLU A 413 4.40 -17.40 -26.21
C GLU A 413 3.53 -16.16 -26.44
N ASN A 414 3.97 -14.99 -25.96
CA ASN A 414 3.26 -13.73 -26.14
C ASN A 414 3.19 -13.31 -27.63
N GLN A 415 4.28 -13.48 -28.38
CA GLN A 415 4.31 -13.15 -29.81
C GLN A 415 3.43 -14.09 -30.63
N VAL A 416 3.41 -15.38 -30.31
CA VAL A 416 2.51 -16.36 -30.94
C VAL A 416 1.05 -15.96 -30.72
N ILE A 417 0.65 -15.66 -29.48
CA ILE A 417 -0.75 -15.31 -29.17
C ILE A 417 -1.19 -14.04 -29.89
N SER A 418 -0.33 -13.02 -29.89
CA SER A 418 -0.65 -11.71 -30.49
C SER A 418 -0.62 -11.73 -32.02
N THR A 419 0.26 -12.51 -32.63
CA THR A 419 0.55 -12.42 -34.08
C THR A 419 -0.12 -13.52 -34.90
N ARG A 420 -0.50 -14.66 -34.31
CA ARG A 420 -1.07 -15.82 -35.04
C ARG A 420 -2.28 -15.50 -35.92
N LYS A 421 -3.16 -14.59 -35.47
CA LYS A 421 -4.35 -14.19 -36.25
C LYS A 421 -3.98 -13.36 -37.47
N ALA A 422 -2.98 -12.48 -37.34
CA ALA A 422 -2.46 -11.69 -38.45
C ALA A 422 -1.74 -12.57 -39.47
N ILE A 423 -0.94 -13.55 -39.02
CA ILE A 423 -0.30 -14.53 -39.91
C ILE A 423 -1.35 -15.34 -40.68
N ASN A 424 -2.40 -15.82 -40.02
CA ASN A 424 -3.47 -16.54 -40.71
C ASN A 424 -4.20 -15.67 -41.75
N MET A 425 -4.44 -14.40 -41.44
CA MET A 425 -4.99 -13.43 -42.40
C MET A 425 -4.05 -13.27 -43.61
N MET A 426 -2.74 -13.12 -43.40
CA MET A 426 -1.77 -12.99 -44.49
C MET A 426 -1.72 -14.22 -45.40
N ARG A 427 -1.83 -15.42 -44.82
CA ARG A 427 -1.88 -16.68 -45.60
C ARG A 427 -3.18 -16.81 -46.39
N VAL A 428 -4.32 -16.68 -45.71
CA VAL A 428 -5.64 -17.03 -46.27
C VAL A 428 -6.22 -15.92 -47.14
N ILE A 429 -6.07 -14.65 -46.71
CA ILE A 429 -6.69 -13.50 -47.39
C ILE A 429 -5.69 -12.84 -48.34
N CYS A 430 -4.44 -12.65 -47.91
CA CYS A 430 -3.42 -12.01 -48.75
C CYS A 430 -2.70 -13.00 -49.68
N GLY A 431 -2.92 -14.30 -49.54
CA GLY A 431 -2.30 -15.33 -50.39
C GLY A 431 -0.77 -15.41 -50.28
N LEU A 432 -0.19 -14.86 -49.21
CA LEU A 432 1.26 -14.82 -49.04
C LEU A 432 1.80 -16.20 -48.63
N SER A 433 2.93 -16.58 -49.22
CA SER A 433 3.70 -17.74 -48.79
C SER A 433 4.38 -17.50 -47.44
N ASP A 434 4.77 -18.58 -46.78
CA ASP A 434 5.44 -18.50 -45.47
C ASP A 434 6.73 -17.69 -45.53
N SER A 435 7.49 -17.84 -46.61
CA SER A 435 8.74 -17.10 -46.83
C SER A 435 8.50 -15.60 -46.97
N GLU A 436 7.49 -15.18 -47.74
CA GLU A 436 7.13 -13.76 -47.89
C GLU A 436 6.61 -13.16 -46.59
N ILE A 437 5.92 -13.95 -45.77
CA ILE A 437 5.46 -13.52 -44.45
C ILE A 437 6.66 -13.32 -43.53
N VAL A 438 7.59 -14.28 -43.46
CA VAL A 438 8.79 -14.18 -42.62
C VAL A 438 9.64 -12.98 -43.05
N GLU A 439 9.88 -12.82 -44.36
CA GLU A 439 10.63 -11.68 -44.91
C GLU A 439 10.04 -10.35 -44.47
N LYS A 440 8.70 -10.19 -44.47
CA LYS A 440 8.04 -8.99 -43.98
C LYS A 440 8.32 -8.67 -42.51
N PHE A 441 8.57 -9.67 -41.66
CA PHE A 441 8.87 -9.45 -40.24
C PHE A 441 10.35 -9.14 -39.97
N VAL A 442 11.26 -9.54 -40.86
CA VAL A 442 12.72 -9.45 -40.61
C VAL A 442 13.47 -8.49 -41.53
N LYS A 443 12.88 -8.06 -42.65
CA LYS A 443 13.56 -7.25 -43.69
C LYS A 443 14.23 -5.96 -43.20
N ASP A 444 13.74 -5.36 -42.11
CA ASP A 444 14.23 -4.08 -41.58
C ASP A 444 15.24 -4.29 -40.43
N ILE A 445 15.73 -5.52 -40.23
CA ILE A 445 16.75 -5.87 -39.23
C ILE A 445 18.11 -5.96 -39.93
N GLU A 446 18.93 -4.91 -39.79
CA GLU A 446 20.24 -4.81 -40.44
C GLU A 446 21.30 -5.73 -39.81
N GLU A 447 21.32 -5.86 -38.48
CA GLU A 447 22.29 -6.66 -37.72
C GLU A 447 21.59 -7.76 -36.90
N PRO A 448 21.22 -8.91 -37.50
CA PRO A 448 20.39 -9.92 -36.84
C PRO A 448 21.00 -10.51 -35.57
N ASP A 449 22.34 -10.57 -35.49
CA ASP A 449 23.06 -11.17 -34.37
C ASP A 449 23.35 -10.18 -33.22
N CYS A 450 22.97 -8.90 -33.38
CA CYS A 450 23.24 -7.87 -32.39
C CYS A 450 22.15 -7.79 -31.30
N ARG A 451 22.54 -7.47 -30.05
CA ARG A 451 21.61 -7.28 -28.93
C ARG A 451 20.54 -6.22 -29.23
N SER A 452 20.87 -5.20 -30.02
CA SER A 452 19.98 -4.11 -30.41
C SER A 452 18.80 -4.58 -31.26
N SER A 453 19.01 -5.62 -32.08
CA SER A 453 18.02 -6.26 -32.95
C SER A 453 17.11 -7.25 -32.23
N MET A 454 17.52 -7.68 -31.02
CA MET A 454 16.74 -8.56 -30.17
C MET A 454 15.72 -7.80 -29.31
N PRO A 455 14.61 -8.45 -28.88
CA PRO A 455 13.61 -7.82 -28.03
C PRO A 455 14.23 -7.11 -26.82
N LYS A 456 13.91 -5.83 -26.62
CA LYS A 456 14.48 -5.00 -25.52
C LYS A 456 14.29 -5.63 -24.13
N ARG A 457 13.25 -6.45 -23.96
CA ARG A 457 12.91 -7.14 -22.71
C ARG A 457 13.60 -8.49 -22.52
N LEU A 458 14.36 -8.99 -23.49
CA LEU A 458 15.08 -10.26 -23.38
C LEU A 458 16.20 -10.19 -22.33
N LYS A 459 16.30 -11.20 -21.47
CA LYS A 459 17.35 -11.32 -20.44
C LYS A 459 18.72 -11.50 -21.10
N ALA A 460 19.67 -10.61 -20.81
CA ALA A 460 20.94 -10.48 -21.53
C ALA A 460 21.85 -11.72 -21.45
N SER A 461 21.87 -12.44 -20.32
CA SER A 461 22.75 -13.62 -20.12
C SER A 461 22.53 -14.74 -21.14
N VAL A 462 21.31 -14.87 -21.68
CA VAL A 462 20.98 -15.93 -22.64
C VAL A 462 21.56 -15.66 -24.03
N ILE A 463 21.81 -14.38 -24.36
CA ILE A 463 22.37 -14.00 -25.66
C ILE A 463 23.87 -14.29 -25.69
N GLU A 464 24.59 -13.99 -24.60
CA GLU A 464 26.02 -14.27 -24.50
C GLU A 464 26.31 -15.79 -24.58
N GLU A 465 25.53 -16.61 -23.86
CA GLU A 465 25.63 -18.07 -23.93
C GLU A 465 25.33 -18.62 -25.34
N TRP A 466 24.31 -18.10 -26.02
CA TRP A 466 23.94 -18.55 -27.37
C TRP A 466 24.98 -18.15 -28.43
N VAL A 467 25.52 -16.92 -28.36
CA VAL A 467 26.58 -16.48 -29.27
C VAL A 467 27.86 -17.30 -29.05
N LEU A 468 28.22 -17.59 -27.80
CA LEU A 468 29.36 -18.46 -27.49
C LEU A 468 29.16 -19.88 -28.04
N GLN A 469 27.97 -20.46 -27.89
CA GLN A 469 27.64 -21.78 -28.45
C GLN A 469 27.68 -21.81 -29.98
N GLN A 470 27.21 -20.76 -30.65
CA GLN A 470 27.29 -20.62 -32.11
C GLN A 470 28.74 -20.49 -32.59
N GLN A 471 29.58 -19.72 -31.88
CA GLN A 471 31.01 -19.59 -32.18
C GLN A 471 31.76 -20.90 -31.96
N GLU A 472 31.43 -21.66 -30.92
CA GLU A 472 31.98 -23.00 -30.68
C GLU A 472 31.56 -24.01 -31.75
N GLN A 473 30.30 -23.99 -32.19
CA GLN A 473 29.82 -24.84 -33.30
C GLN A 473 30.46 -24.49 -34.64
N ALA A 474 30.66 -23.20 -34.92
CA ALA A 474 31.36 -22.73 -36.13
C ALA A 474 32.86 -23.00 -36.10
N ALA A 475 33.48 -23.11 -34.92
CA ALA A 475 34.88 -23.51 -34.76
C ALA A 475 35.08 -25.05 -34.83
N ALA A 476 34.00 -25.82 -34.65
CA ALA A 476 34.01 -27.27 -34.71
C ALA A 476 33.59 -27.85 -36.09
N ALA A 477 33.11 -27.00 -37.00
CA ALA A 477 32.81 -27.33 -38.40
C ALA A 477 33.93 -26.82 -39.32
#